data_AF-A0A9X3D3J7-F1
#
_entry.id   AF-A0A9X3D3J7-F1
#
_cell.length_a   1.000
_cell.length_b   1.000
_cell.length_c   1.000
_cell.angle_alpha   90.00
_cell.angle_beta   90.00
_cell.angle_gamma   90.00
#
_symmetry.space_group_name_H-M   'P 1'
#
loop_
_entity.id
_entity.type
_entity.pdbx_description
1 polymer ?
#
loop_
_entity_poly.entity_id
_entity_poly.type
_entity_poly.pdbx_seq_one_letter_code
_entity_poly.pdbx_strand_id
1 'polypeptide(L)' 'MSRTRFVEDLTPGDRISVNGIRAVVRTPATRTATDQLLLELVTSSDDDRSEILLDSGAKVEIL' A
#
# COMPACT_ATOMS: atom_id res chain seq x y z
N MET A 1 3.62 -12.63 -14.37
CA MET A 1 4.30 -12.79 -13.08
C MET A 1 3.97 -11.56 -12.27
N SER A 2 3.19 -11.69 -11.20
CA SER A 2 3.01 -10.59 -10.26
C SER A 2 4.24 -10.48 -9.37
N ARG A 3 4.76 -9.26 -9.25
CA ARG A 3 5.97 -9.00 -8.47
C ARG A 3 5.53 -8.57 -7.08
N THR A 4 5.82 -9.36 -6.06
CA THR A 4 5.51 -8.95 -4.68
C THR A 4 6.64 -8.12 -4.08
N ARG A 5 6.29 -7.10 -3.28
CA ARG A 5 7.23 -6.31 -2.47
C ARG A 5 6.77 -6.23 -1.03
N PHE A 6 7.70 -5.97 -0.12
CA PHE A 6 7.34 -5.65 1.25
C PHE A 6 6.71 -4.26 1.32
N VAL A 7 5.80 -4.07 2.26
CA VAL A 7 5.10 -2.80 2.47
C VAL A 7 6.07 -1.66 2.81
N GLU A 8 7.15 -1.98 3.52
CA GLU A 8 8.23 -1.03 3.86
C GLU A 8 9.03 -0.53 2.65
N ASP A 9 9.05 -1.31 1.57
CA ASP A 9 9.75 -0.97 0.32
C ASP A 9 8.86 -0.19 -0.67
N LEU A 10 7.62 0.14 -0.28
CA LEU A 10 6.69 0.85 -1.13
C LEU A 10 7.02 2.32 -1.22
N THR A 11 6.98 2.83 -2.45
CA THR A 11 7.29 4.22 -2.76
C THR A 11 6.07 4.93 -3.36
N PRO A 12 5.89 6.23 -3.09
CA PRO A 12 4.88 7.03 -3.78
C PRO A 12 4.95 6.87 -5.30
N GLY A 13 3.82 6.53 -5.92
CA GLY A 13 3.70 6.22 -7.34
C GLY A 13 3.66 4.72 -7.66
N ASP A 14 4.02 3.84 -6.71
CA ASP A 14 3.89 2.40 -6.91
C ASP A 14 2.42 2.01 -7.06
N ARG A 15 2.13 1.20 -8.09
CA ARG A 15 0.81 0.61 -8.33
C ARG A 15 0.76 -0.74 -7.64
N ILE A 16 -0.17 -0.88 -6.70
CA ILE A 16 -0.31 -2.10 -5.90
C ILE A 16 -1.71 -2.69 -6.01
N SER A 17 -1.79 -3.98 -5.72
CA SER A 17 -3.00 -4.74 -5.50
C SER A 17 -2.97 -5.24 -4.05
N VAL A 18 -3.90 -4.77 -3.23
CA VAL A 18 -4.03 -5.15 -1.81
C VAL A 18 -5.48 -5.49 -1.50
N ASN A 19 -5.73 -6.67 -0.92
CA ASN A 19 -7.08 -7.17 -0.63
C ASN A 19 -8.04 -7.16 -1.85
N GLY A 20 -7.51 -7.35 -3.05
CA GLY A 20 -8.28 -7.29 -4.31
C GLY A 20 -8.56 -5.87 -4.82
N ILE A 21 -8.11 -4.83 -4.10
CA ILE A 21 -8.24 -3.43 -4.47
C ILE A 21 -6.97 -2.99 -5.20
N ARG A 22 -7.14 -2.40 -6.38
CA ARG A 22 -6.05 -1.78 -7.14
C ARG A 22 -5.93 -0.32 -6.75
N ALA A 23 -4.75 0.08 -6.30
CA ALA A 23 -4.52 1.43 -5.84
C ALA A 23 -3.09 1.90 -6.12
N VAL A 24 -2.88 3.21 -6.03
CA VAL A 24 -1.57 3.85 -6.17
C VAL A 24 -1.12 4.36 -4.81
N VAL A 25 0.11 4.01 -4.42
CA VAL A 25 0.72 4.52 -3.18
C VAL A 25 0.96 6.01 -3.33
N ARG A 26 0.49 6.81 -2.37
CA ARG A 26 0.64 8.27 -2.41
C ARG A 26 1.70 8.76 -1.43
N THR A 27 1.80 8.13 -0.27
CA THR A 27 2.77 8.46 0.78
C THR A 27 3.59 7.23 1.13
N PRO A 28 4.84 7.41 1.58
CA PRO A 28 5.63 6.31 2.08
C PRO A 28 4.97 5.70 3.32
N ALA A 29 5.15 4.39 3.48
CA ALA A 29 4.62 3.65 4.62
C ALA A 29 5.08 4.29 5.95
N THR A 30 4.12 4.69 6.78
CA THR A 30 4.40 5.32 8.06
C THR A 30 4.20 4.32 9.19
N ARG A 31 5.24 4.08 9.98
CA ARG A 31 5.17 3.16 11.13
C ARG A 31 4.33 3.75 12.26
N THR A 32 3.35 2.98 12.69
CA THR A 32 2.47 3.25 13.83
C THR A 32 3.06 2.71 15.13
N ALA A 33 2.42 3.01 16.27
CA ALA A 33 2.87 2.54 17.58
C ALA A 33 2.76 1.01 17.77
N THR A 34 1.98 0.32 16.95
CA THR A 34 1.64 -1.11 17.05
C THR A 34 2.36 -2.00 16.02
N ASP A 35 3.52 -1.57 15.53
CA ASP A 35 4.29 -2.25 14.46
C ASP A 35 3.50 -2.50 13.16
N GLN A 36 2.48 -1.67 12.92
CA GLN A 36 1.75 -1.61 11.67
C GLN A 36 2.24 -0.42 10.83
N LEU A 37 2.13 -0.55 9.52
CA LEU A 37 2.45 0.46 8.53
C LEU A 37 1.14 1.02 7.97
N LEU A 38 0.98 2.34 8.10
CA LEU A 38 -0.11 3.09 7.50
C LEU A 38 0.30 3.56 6.10
N LEU A 39 -0.55 3.30 5.11
CA LEU A 39 -0.37 3.76 3.73
C LEU A 39 -1.57 4.56 3.28
N GLU A 40 -1.31 5.73 2.68
CA GLU A 40 -2.31 6.44 1.91
C GLU A 40 -2.29 5.96 0.47
N LEU A 41 -3.45 5.52 0.00
CA LEU A 41 -3.67 5.00 -1.33
C LEU A 41 -4.72 5.82 -2.07
N VAL A 42 -4.58 5.92 -3.38
CA VAL A 42 -5.59 6.46 -4.28
C VAL A 42 -6.14 5.33 -5.14
N THR A 43 -7.45 5.11 -5.09
CA THR A 43 -8.11 4.11 -5.94
C THR A 43 -8.47 4.73 -7.28
N SER A 44 -8.58 3.90 -8.33
CA SER A 44 -8.90 4.41 -9.68
C SER A 44 -10.40 4.66 -9.90
N SER A 45 -11.26 4.19 -8.99
CA SER A 45 -12.72 4.18 -9.20
C SER A 45 -13.43 5.36 -8.56
N ASP A 46 -12.78 6.05 -7.62
CA ASP A 46 -13.25 7.29 -7.03
C ASP A 46 -12.02 8.03 -6.49
N ASP A 47 -12.03 9.37 -6.43
CA ASP A 47 -10.95 10.19 -5.84
C ASP A 47 -10.89 9.98 -4.30
N ASP A 48 -11.56 8.95 -3.79
CA ASP A 48 -11.53 8.46 -2.42
C ASP A 48 -10.11 8.06 -2.02
N ARG A 49 -9.55 8.90 -1.16
CA ARG A 49 -8.36 8.61 -0.38
C ARG A 49 -8.67 7.45 0.55
N SER A 50 -7.98 6.34 0.34
CA SER A 50 -8.11 5.15 1.17
C SER A 50 -6.85 5.00 2.01
N GLU A 51 -7.02 4.98 3.32
CA GLU A 51 -5.95 4.63 4.25
C GLU A 51 -6.03 3.14 4.57
N ILE A 52 -4.90 2.43 4.47
CA ILE A 52 -4.81 1.03 4.86
C ILE A 52 -3.71 0.83 5.90
N LEU A 53 -4.02 0.01 6.90
CA LEU A 53 -3.06 -0.49 7.86
C LEU A 53 -2.64 -1.90 7.45
N LEU A 54 -1.34 -2.11 7.31
CA LEU A 54 -0.74 -3.41 7.03
C LEU A 54 0.30 -3.72 8.10
N ASP A 55 0.47 -4.98 8.47
CA ASP A 55 1.51 -5.35 9.43
C ASP A 55 2.91 -5.16 8.82
N SER A 56 3.91 -4.90 9.68
CA SER A 56 5.30 -4.89 9.25
C SER A 56 5.68 -6.23 8.59
N GLY A 57 6.51 -6.17 7.54
CA GLY A 57 6.88 -7.37 6.77
C GLY A 57 5.75 -7.98 5.92
N ALA A 58 4.56 -7.38 5.88
CA ALA A 58 3.52 -7.79 4.94
C ALA A 58 4.01 -7.62 3.50
N LYS A 59 3.56 -8.53 2.62
CA LYS A 59 3.86 -8.51 1.19
C LYS A 59 2.65 -8.04 0.42
N VAL A 60 2.85 -7.08 -0.47
CA VAL A 60 1.84 -6.61 -1.42
C VAL A 60 2.23 -6.96 -2.84
N GLU A 61 1.23 -7.10 -3.71
CA GLU A 61 1.42 -7.34 -5.12
C GLU A 61 1.61 -6.00 -5.85
N ILE A 62 2.67 -5.90 -6.65
CA ILE A 62 2.98 -4.77 -7.54
C ILE A 62 2.43 -5.08 -8.93
N LEU A 63 1.79 -4.08 -9.54
CA LEU A 63 1.16 -4.13 -10.87
C LEU A 63 2.06 -3.57 -11.98
#